data_AF-A0A960QLR0-F1
#
_entry.id   AF-A0A960QLR0-F1
#
_cell.length_a   1.000
_cell.length_b   1.000
_cell.length_c   1.000
_cell.angle_alpha   90.00
_cell.angle_beta   90.00
_cell.angle_gamma   90.00
#
_symmetry.space_group_name_H-M   'P 1'
#
loop_
_entity.id
_entity.type
_entity.pdbx_description
1 polymer ?
#
loop_
_entity_poly.entity_id
_entity_poly.type
_entity_poly.pdbx_seq_one_letter_code
_entity_poly.pdbx_strand_id
1 'polypeptide(L)' 'KPLRVFLQDGANDLDNEHGNWPLANQEMAAALKFMNYDYEFVFGEGAHSGNHGGAILPESLRWLWRAEAK' A
#
# COMPACT_ATOMS: atom_id res chain seq x y z
N LYS A 1 1.84 -6.85 16.59
CA LYS A 1 0.78 -5.81 16.67
C LYS A 1 -0.44 -6.34 15.91
N PRO A 2 -1.70 -6.03 16.30
CA PRO A 2 -2.89 -6.72 15.77
C PRO A 2 -3.36 -6.22 14.39
N LEU A 3 -2.60 -5.33 13.75
CA LEU A 3 -2.95 -4.78 12.44
C LEU A 3 -1.97 -5.30 11.39
N ARG A 4 -2.56 -5.74 10.27
CA ARG A 4 -1.89 -6.09 9.04
C ARG A 4 -2.32 -5.10 7.95
N VAL A 5 -1.37 -4.54 7.23
CA VAL A 5 -1.64 -3.44 6.26
C VAL A 5 -1.14 -3.83 4.89
N PHE A 6 -2.03 -3.86 3.90
CA PHE A 6 -1.64 -3.89 2.49
C PHE A 6 -1.81 -2.49 1.93
N LEU A 7 -0.71 -1.87 1.50
CA LEU A 7 -0.69 -0.51 0.98
C LEU A 7 -0.33 -0.55 -0.51
N GLN A 8 -1.18 -0.01 -1.37
CA GLN A 8 -0.90 0.14 -2.80
C GLN A 8 -1.00 1.61 -3.18
N ASP A 9 -0.04 2.07 -3.97
CA ASP A 9 -0.08 3.39 -4.59
C ASP A 9 0.65 3.39 -5.95
N GLY A 10 0.68 4.53 -6.65
CA GLY A 10 1.36 4.70 -7.94
C GLY A 10 2.17 5.99 -8.02
N ALA A 11 3.29 5.96 -8.74
CA ALA A 11 4.18 7.10 -8.92
C ALA A 11 3.53 8.32 -9.59
N ASN A 12 2.43 8.10 -10.33
CA ASN A 12 1.68 9.14 -11.04
C ASN A 12 0.31 9.42 -10.40
N ASP A 13 0.08 9.01 -9.14
CA ASP A 13 -1.12 9.40 -8.40
C ASP A 13 -1.12 10.90 -8.07
N LEU A 14 -2.15 11.37 -7.38
CA LEU A 14 -2.43 12.80 -7.21
C LEU A 14 -1.31 13.54 -6.47
N ASP A 15 -0.86 14.62 -7.11
CA ASP A 15 -0.12 15.71 -6.49
C ASP A 15 -0.84 17.02 -6.81
N ASN A 16 -1.58 17.55 -5.83
CA ASN A 16 -2.44 18.71 -6.02
C ASN A 16 -2.56 19.55 -4.74
N GLU A 17 -3.50 20.48 -4.69
CA GLU A 17 -3.74 21.35 -3.52
C GLU A 17 -4.09 20.59 -2.22
N HIS A 18 -4.40 19.30 -2.31
CA HIS A 18 -4.66 18.40 -1.17
C HIS A 18 -3.46 17.52 -0.81
N GLY A 19 -2.29 17.72 -1.45
CA GLY A 19 -1.03 17.07 -1.14
C GLY A 19 -0.53 16.09 -2.20
N ASN A 20 0.67 15.55 -1.96
CA ASN A 20 1.34 14.57 -2.81
C ASN A 20 1.12 13.17 -2.25
N TRP A 21 0.19 12.43 -2.86
CA TRP A 21 -0.23 11.10 -2.41
C TRP A 21 0.88 10.05 -2.58
N PRO A 22 1.63 10.02 -3.71
CA PRO A 22 2.76 9.11 -3.87
C PRO A 22 3.80 9.24 -2.74
N LEU A 23 4.14 10.46 -2.35
CA LEU A 23 5.07 10.72 -1.25
C LEU A 23 4.46 10.32 0.09
N ALA A 24 3.21 10.71 0.36
CA ALA A 24 2.54 10.40 1.62
C ALA A 24 2.44 8.89 1.88
N ASN A 25 2.16 8.07 0.85
CA ASN A 25 2.10 6.62 1.00
C ASN A 25 3.49 5.98 1.18
N GLN A 26 4.54 6.54 0.56
CA GLN A 26 5.92 6.12 0.84
C GLN A 26 6.34 6.45 2.28
N GLU A 27 5.97 7.62 2.79
CA GLU A 27 6.20 8.01 4.19
C GLU A 27 5.44 7.09 5.16
N MET A 28 4.19 6.74 4.84
CA MET A 28 3.42 5.77 5.62
C MET A 28 4.07 4.38 5.62
N ALA A 29 4.53 3.89 4.46
CA ALA A 29 5.25 2.62 4.37
C ALA A 29 6.54 2.63 5.22
N ALA A 30 7.29 3.74 5.22
CA ALA A 30 8.47 3.92 6.06
C ALA A 30 8.12 3.92 7.56
N ALA A 31 7.02 4.58 7.95
CA ALA A 31 6.53 4.58 9.33
C ALA A 31 6.09 3.19 9.81
N LEU A 32 5.36 2.44 8.97
CA LEU A 32 4.94 1.06 9.26
C LEU A 32 6.16 0.15 9.47
N LYS A 33 7.19 0.30 8.62
CA LYS A 33 8.47 -0.40 8.75
C LYS A 33 9.17 -0.06 10.06
N PHE A 34 9.35 1.22 10.35
CA PHE A 34 10.02 1.70 11.56
C PHE A 34 9.35 1.14 12.82
N MET A 35 8.03 1.10 12.82
CA MET A 35 7.24 0.59 13.93
C MET A 35 7.08 -0.94 13.94
N ASN A 36 7.75 -1.67 13.03
CA ASN A 36 7.70 -3.13 12.92
C ASN A 36 6.27 -3.69 12.85
N TYR A 37 5.43 -3.08 12.00
CA TYR A 37 4.13 -3.64 11.64
C TYR A 37 4.28 -4.74 10.58
N ASP A 38 3.28 -5.63 10.52
CA ASP A 38 3.11 -6.55 9.42
C ASP A 38 2.47 -5.79 8.24
N TYR A 39 3.27 -5.41 7.25
CA TYR A 39 2.80 -4.63 6.11
C TYR A 39 3.40 -5.10 4.78
N GLU A 40 2.66 -4.89 3.69
CA GLU A 40 3.12 -5.00 2.31
C GLU A 40 2.92 -3.64 1.65
N PHE A 41 3.91 -3.18 0.88
CA PHE A 41 3.80 -1.97 0.09
C PHE A 41 4.09 -2.26 -1.37
N VAL A 42 3.07 -2.13 -2.22
CA VAL A 42 3.18 -2.33 -3.66
C VAL A 42 3.05 -0.99 -4.35
N PHE A 43 4.14 -0.53 -4.95
CA PHE A 43 4.22 0.75 -5.62
C PHE A 43 4.33 0.56 -7.13
N GLY A 44 3.34 1.07 -7.87
CA GLY A 44 3.29 0.99 -9.32
C GLY A 44 3.61 2.32 -10.01
N GLU A 45 3.40 2.37 -11.32
CA GLU A 45 3.52 3.59 -12.13
C GLU A 45 2.16 4.19 -12.52
N GLY A 46 1.05 3.64 -12.01
CA GLY A 46 -0.30 4.09 -12.34
C GLY A 46 -0.65 5.48 -11.79
N ALA A 47 -1.66 6.10 -12.39
CA ALA A 47 -2.31 7.31 -11.86
C ALA A 47 -3.57 6.96 -11.04
N HIS A 48 -4.29 7.98 -10.59
CA HIS A 48 -5.52 7.86 -9.79
C HIS A 48 -6.62 7.08 -10.52
N SER A 49 -6.57 5.75 -10.40
CA SER A 49 -7.41 4.82 -11.15
C SER A 49 -7.51 3.47 -10.46
N GLY A 50 -8.61 2.77 -10.68
CA GLY A 50 -8.81 1.42 -10.15
C GLY A 50 -8.04 0.31 -10.89
N ASN A 51 -7.27 0.62 -11.93
CA ASN A 51 -6.67 -0.39 -12.81
C ASN A 51 -5.61 -1.23 -12.08
N HIS A 52 -4.64 -0.59 -11.42
CA HIS A 52 -3.57 -1.31 -10.73
C HIS A 52 -4.11 -2.04 -9.49
N GLY A 53 -4.82 -1.32 -8.61
CA GLY A 53 -5.43 -1.92 -7.43
C GLY A 53 -6.39 -3.06 -7.76
N GLY A 54 -7.18 -2.93 -8.84
CA GLY A 54 -8.08 -3.98 -9.32
C GLY A 54 -7.34 -5.19 -9.86
N ALA A 55 -6.22 -4.99 -10.57
CA ALA A 55 -5.41 -6.08 -11.11
C ALA A 55 -4.74 -6.93 -10.02
N ILE A 56 -4.33 -6.33 -8.90
CA ILE A 56 -3.63 -7.03 -7.80
C ILE A 56 -4.54 -7.42 -6.62
N LEU A 57 -5.84 -7.08 -6.68
CA LEU A 57 -6.76 -7.32 -5.57
C LEU A 57 -6.78 -8.79 -5.11
N PRO A 58 -6.82 -9.81 -5.98
CA PRO A 58 -6.79 -11.21 -5.55
C PRO A 58 -5.55 -11.55 -4.71
N GLU A 59 -4.38 -11.07 -5.11
CA GLU A 59 -3.10 -11.26 -4.42
C GLU A 59 -3.08 -10.50 -3.09
N SER A 60 -3.55 -9.26 -3.08
CA SER A 60 -3.69 -8.44 -1.87
C SER A 60 -4.54 -9.15 -0.81
N LEU A 61 -5.66 -9.72 -1.22
CA LEU A 61 -6.57 -10.45 -0.33
C LEU A 61 -5.95 -11.75 0.21
N ARG A 62 -5.24 -12.51 -0.62
CA ARG A 62 -4.49 -13.69 -0.15
C ARG A 62 -3.41 -13.31 0.87
N TRP A 63 -2.69 -12.21 0.62
CA TRP A 63 -1.68 -11.71 1.55
C TRP A 63 -2.31 -11.27 2.88
N LEU A 64 -3.44 -10.55 2.83
CA LEU A 64 -4.16 -10.10 4.01
C LEU A 64 -4.69 -11.26 4.86
N TRP A 65 -5.20 -12.32 4.24
CA TRP A 65 -5.77 -13.49 4.93
C TRP A 65 -4.83 -14.67 5.10
N ARG A 66 -3.53 -14.49 4.86
CA ARG A 66 -2.57 -15.55 5.12
C ARG A 66 -2.57 -15.93 6.60
N ALA A 67 -2.42 -17.23 6.87
CA ALA A 67 -2.25 -17.72 8.22
C ALA A 67 -1.03 -17.03 8.88
N GLU A 68 -1.15 -16.72 10.17
CA GLU A 68 0.02 -16.34 10.94
C GLU A 68 0.99 -17.53 10.96
N ALA A 69 2.29 -17.25 10.81
CA ALA A 69 3.30 -18.27 11.08
C ALA A 69 3.15 -18.67 12.55
N LYS A 70 2.96 -19.97 12.80
CA LYS A 70 2.93 -20.52 14.16
C LYS A 70 4.27 -20.30 14.87
#